data_AF-A0A8T5KHT7-F1
#
_entry.id   AF-A0A8T5KHT7-F1
#
_cell.length_a   1.000
_cell.length_b   1.000
_cell.length_c   1.000
_cell.angle_alpha   90.00
_cell.angle_beta   90.00
_cell.angle_gamma   90.00
#
_symmetry.space_group_name_H-M   'P 1'
#
loop_
_entity.id
_entity.type
_entity.pdbx_description
1 polymer ?
#
loop_
_entity_poly.entity_id
_entity_poly.type
_entity_poly.pdbx_seq_one_letter_code
_entity_poly.pdbx_strand_id
1 'polypeptide(L)'
;MIGLILTVLDFGLVLLMLYIAHESYYEHESQATMISLFGAVLHLALMYVILYMPNFRVIPLGYFALIGVVAFLLLIPRKPNLTALSGIRGYVIGEAPRPDERDSVTRRYRLVKGTPAYDEYYGRHPERKEIDRVHRKLNRIDGTIDGGYRPNVAMIDASFSIPPHMKGIAFAEPKKESYEITPEKTTMIAKGLAKHLGAKVVGICKVDPLCVYTNQRTLWEKMWTVDGEEQDYPPYALVMATEMSHTHVHAGPHTPTAAETGNQYANGSYISTVMAHWFSGMGYT
;
A
#
# COMPACT_ATOMS: atom_id res chain seq x y z
N MET A 1 33.69 -38.63 -7.74
CA MET A 1 33.57 -37.16 -7.86
C MET A 1 32.12 -36.69 -7.92
N ILE A 2 31.31 -37.13 -8.91
CA ILE A 2 29.89 -36.71 -9.05
C ILE A 2 29.05 -36.94 -7.78
N GLY A 3 29.16 -38.11 -7.14
CA GLY A 3 28.42 -38.41 -5.91
C GLY A 3 28.70 -37.42 -4.78
N LEU A 4 29.96 -37.05 -4.57
CA LEU A 4 30.36 -36.07 -3.54
C LEU A 4 29.77 -34.68 -3.83
N ILE A 5 29.79 -34.24 -5.09
CA ILE A 5 29.21 -32.94 -5.49
C ILE A 5 27.70 -32.92 -5.22
N LEU A 6 26.98 -33.97 -5.63
CA LEU A 6 25.54 -34.08 -5.40
C LEU A 6 25.21 -34.10 -3.90
N THR A 7 25.98 -34.82 -3.10
CA THR A 7 25.84 -34.86 -1.63
C THR A 7 26.02 -33.47 -1.01
N VAL A 8 27.04 -32.71 -1.43
CA VAL A 8 27.27 -31.35 -0.89
C VAL A 8 26.14 -30.40 -1.27
N LEU A 9 25.66 -30.44 -2.52
CA LEU A 9 24.54 -29.61 -2.97
C LEU A 9 23.23 -29.93 -2.22
N ASP A 10 22.92 -31.21 -2.11
CA ASP A 10 21.71 -31.67 -1.42
C ASP A 10 21.74 -31.35 0.07
N PHE A 11 22.92 -31.47 0.70
CA PHE A 11 23.09 -31.09 2.10
C PHE A 11 22.84 -29.61 2.33
N GLY A 12 23.30 -28.75 1.41
CA GLY A 12 22.99 -27.32 1.43
C GLY A 12 21.48 -27.04 1.37
N LEU A 13 20.73 -27.77 0.54
CA LEU A 13 19.27 -27.64 0.47
C LEU A 13 18.57 -28.13 1.74
N VAL A 14 19.04 -29.22 2.36
CA VAL A 14 18.51 -29.65 3.67
C VAL A 14 18.68 -28.55 4.71
N LEU A 15 19.87 -27.95 4.82
CA LEU A 15 20.11 -26.85 5.75
C LEU A 15 19.23 -25.63 5.46
N LEU A 16 19.07 -25.27 4.18
CA LEU A 16 18.18 -24.18 3.78
C LEU A 16 16.73 -24.47 4.17
N MET A 17 16.22 -25.67 3.92
CA MET A 17 14.86 -26.06 4.28
C MET A 17 14.63 -26.05 5.80
N LEU A 18 15.61 -26.51 6.58
CA LEU A 18 15.54 -26.44 8.04
C LEU A 18 15.57 -24.99 8.55
N TYR A 19 16.35 -24.13 7.93
CA TYR A 19 16.38 -22.70 8.25
C TYR A 19 15.01 -22.04 7.95
N ILE A 20 14.43 -22.29 6.77
CA ILE A 20 13.10 -21.76 6.43
C ILE A 20 12.04 -22.30 7.39
N ALA A 21 12.08 -23.59 7.73
CA ALA A 21 11.16 -24.17 8.72
C ALA A 21 11.26 -23.48 10.09
N HIS A 22 12.49 -23.16 10.53
CA HIS A 22 12.72 -22.45 11.77
C HIS A 22 12.14 -21.02 11.73
N GLU A 23 12.48 -20.21 10.71
CA GLU A 23 11.92 -18.85 10.57
C GLU A 23 10.40 -18.87 10.45
N SER A 24 9.84 -19.77 9.61
CA SER A 24 8.39 -19.91 9.46
C SER A 24 7.68 -20.29 10.75
N TYR A 25 8.31 -21.09 11.61
CA TYR A 25 7.77 -21.44 12.92
C TYR A 25 7.71 -20.21 13.84
N TYR A 26 8.76 -19.39 13.84
CA TYR A 26 8.81 -18.13 14.59
C TYR A 26 7.83 -17.08 14.07
N GLU A 27 7.62 -17.04 12.75
CA GLU A 27 6.62 -16.17 12.11
C GLU A 27 5.18 -16.70 12.24
N HIS A 28 4.98 -17.85 12.89
CA HIS A 28 3.69 -18.53 13.03
C HIS A 28 3.03 -18.95 11.70
N GLU A 29 3.84 -19.13 10.66
CA GLU A 29 3.43 -19.60 9.33
C GLU A 29 3.44 -21.14 9.29
N SER A 30 2.37 -21.74 9.82
CA SER A 30 2.24 -23.20 9.94
C SER A 30 2.37 -23.95 8.61
N GLN A 31 1.84 -23.38 7.52
CA GLN A 31 1.93 -23.98 6.19
C GLN A 31 3.36 -23.98 5.65
N ALA A 32 4.05 -22.84 5.72
CA ALA A 32 5.44 -22.73 5.27
C ALA A 32 6.38 -23.61 6.11
N THR A 33 6.12 -23.72 7.41
CA THR A 33 6.83 -24.64 8.31
C THR A 33 6.67 -26.10 7.83
N MET A 34 5.42 -26.54 7.58
CA MET A 34 5.14 -27.91 7.14
C MET A 34 5.73 -28.23 5.77
N ILE A 35 5.62 -27.31 4.81
CA ILE A 35 6.20 -27.46 3.47
C ILE A 35 7.72 -27.60 3.55
N SER A 36 8.37 -26.78 4.38
CA SER A 36 9.84 -26.79 4.52
C SER A 36 10.34 -28.05 5.23
N LEU A 37 9.64 -28.53 6.26
CA LEU A 37 9.95 -29.81 6.91
C LEU A 37 9.77 -30.98 5.95
N PHE A 38 8.68 -31.01 5.18
CA PHE A 38 8.47 -32.03 4.15
C PHE A 38 9.57 -31.98 3.08
N GLY A 39 9.97 -30.78 2.66
CA GLY A 39 11.11 -30.55 1.78
C GLY A 39 12.41 -31.13 2.35
N ALA A 40 12.71 -30.88 3.62
CA ALA A 40 13.89 -31.44 4.28
C ALA A 40 13.87 -32.98 4.30
N VAL A 41 12.73 -33.60 4.62
CA VAL A 41 12.58 -35.07 4.59
C VAL A 41 12.77 -35.62 3.17
N LEU A 42 12.21 -34.96 2.16
CA LEU A 42 12.38 -35.34 0.76
C LEU A 42 13.87 -35.29 0.34
N HIS A 43 14.59 -34.24 0.74
CA HIS A 43 16.02 -34.12 0.47
C HIS A 43 16.85 -35.14 1.25
N LEU A 44 16.50 -35.47 2.49
CA LEU A 44 17.14 -36.59 3.20
C LEU A 44 16.95 -37.94 2.48
N ALA A 45 15.77 -38.18 1.90
CA ALA A 45 15.53 -39.36 1.06
C ALA A 45 16.37 -39.32 -0.23
N LEU A 46 16.51 -38.14 -0.84
CA LEU A 46 17.36 -37.96 -2.03
C LEU A 46 18.84 -38.18 -1.70
N MET A 47 19.31 -37.72 -0.54
CA MET A 47 20.64 -37.97 0.00
C MET A 47 20.93 -39.47 0.11
N TYR A 48 19.97 -40.25 0.61
CA TYR A 48 20.08 -41.70 0.70
C TYR A 48 20.29 -42.33 -0.68
N VAL A 49 19.51 -41.92 -1.68
CA VAL A 49 19.69 -42.37 -3.08
C VAL A 49 21.08 -42.01 -3.61
N ILE A 50 21.57 -40.79 -3.35
CA ILE A 50 22.89 -40.34 -3.80
C ILE A 50 24.01 -41.20 -3.19
N LEU A 51 23.95 -41.47 -1.88
CA LEU A 51 25.01 -42.17 -1.15
C LEU A 51 25.01 -43.68 -1.43
N TYR A 52 23.83 -44.32 -1.38
CA TYR A 52 23.72 -45.78 -1.33
C TYR A 52 23.24 -46.43 -2.64
N MET A 53 22.69 -45.64 -3.58
CA MET A 53 22.11 -46.17 -4.83
C MET A 53 22.79 -45.54 -6.07
N PRO A 54 24.06 -45.87 -6.35
CA PRO A 54 24.86 -45.19 -7.38
C PRO A 54 24.25 -45.26 -8.78
N ASN A 55 23.56 -46.35 -9.12
CA ASN A 55 22.88 -46.52 -10.41
C ASN A 55 21.71 -45.54 -10.63
N PHE A 56 21.17 -44.98 -9.54
CA PHE A 56 20.03 -44.05 -9.59
C PHE A 56 20.45 -42.58 -9.49
N ARG A 57 21.75 -42.27 -9.43
CA ARG A 57 22.28 -40.89 -9.34
C ARG A 57 21.90 -40.00 -10.52
N VAL A 58 21.49 -40.60 -11.64
CA VAL A 58 20.97 -39.86 -12.80
C VAL A 58 19.72 -39.03 -12.47
N ILE A 59 18.91 -39.46 -11.50
CA ILE A 59 17.69 -38.76 -11.06
C ILE A 59 18.04 -37.44 -10.34
N PRO A 60 18.80 -37.44 -9.22
CA PRO A 60 19.21 -36.20 -8.55
C PRO A 60 20.04 -35.30 -9.47
N LEU A 61 20.89 -35.88 -10.33
CA LEU A 61 21.62 -35.10 -11.33
C LEU A 61 20.68 -34.32 -12.26
N GLY A 62 19.64 -34.97 -12.79
CA GLY A 62 18.62 -34.30 -13.61
C GLY A 62 17.83 -33.23 -12.85
N TYR A 63 17.48 -33.51 -11.60
CA TYR A 63 16.79 -32.56 -10.70
C TYR A 63 17.63 -31.29 -10.44
N PHE A 64 18.89 -31.44 -10.03
CA PHE A 64 19.79 -30.30 -9.81
C PHE A 64 20.12 -29.56 -11.10
N ALA A 65 20.27 -30.27 -12.22
CA ALA A 65 20.45 -29.64 -13.53
C ALA A 65 19.24 -28.77 -13.90
N LEU A 66 18.01 -29.27 -13.67
CA LEU A 66 16.79 -28.50 -13.92
C LEU A 66 16.72 -27.24 -13.05
N ILE A 67 17.01 -27.36 -11.75
CA ILE A 67 17.07 -26.20 -10.83
C ILE A 67 18.11 -25.20 -11.32
N GLY A 68 19.31 -25.68 -11.70
CA GLY A 68 20.38 -24.84 -12.22
C GLY A 68 19.97 -24.10 -13.50
N VAL A 69 19.28 -24.77 -14.42
CA VAL A 69 18.74 -24.15 -15.64
C VAL A 69 17.70 -23.08 -15.29
N VAL A 70 16.75 -23.38 -14.41
CA VAL A 70 15.73 -22.39 -14.00
C VAL A 70 16.39 -21.19 -13.32
N ALA A 71 17.30 -21.42 -12.36
CA ALA A 71 18.03 -20.35 -11.69
C ALA A 71 18.82 -19.51 -12.69
N PHE A 72 19.54 -20.13 -13.62
CA PHE A 72 20.25 -19.43 -14.68
C PHE A 72 19.32 -18.59 -15.56
N LEU A 73 18.15 -19.12 -15.96
CA LEU A 73 17.15 -18.37 -16.71
C LEU A 73 16.58 -17.18 -15.94
N LEU A 74 16.49 -17.26 -14.60
CA LEU A 74 16.07 -16.15 -13.74
C LEU A 74 17.16 -15.07 -13.60
N LEU A 75 18.44 -15.42 -13.76
CA LEU A 75 19.55 -14.47 -13.77
C LEU A 75 19.69 -13.73 -15.09
N ILE A 76 19.01 -14.18 -16.16
CA ILE A 76 18.97 -13.44 -17.43
C ILE A 76 18.13 -12.19 -17.21
N PRO A 77 18.73 -10.98 -17.21
CA PRO A 77 17.99 -9.75 -16.97
C PRO A 77 16.94 -9.60 -18.08
N ARG A 78 15.66 -9.56 -17.70
CA ARG A 78 14.60 -9.20 -18.64
C ARG A 78 14.73 -7.72 -18.98
N LYS A 79 14.39 -7.37 -20.22
CA LYS A 79 14.29 -5.97 -20.63
C LYS A 79 13.37 -5.24 -19.65
N PRO A 80 13.74 -4.03 -19.19
CA PRO A 80 12.90 -3.27 -18.28
C PRO A 80 11.52 -3.07 -18.90
N ASN A 81 10.49 -3.21 -18.08
CA ASN A 81 9.12 -2.93 -18.50
C ASN A 81 8.97 -1.42 -18.67
N LEU A 82 9.19 -0.92 -19.90
CA LEU A 82 9.13 0.50 -20.23
C LEU A 82 7.76 1.09 -19.87
N THR A 83 6.68 0.32 -20.05
CA THR A 83 5.32 0.68 -19.64
C THR A 83 5.24 0.95 -18.14
N ALA A 84 5.80 0.07 -17.31
CA ALA A 84 5.83 0.28 -15.86
C ALA A 84 6.71 1.48 -15.47
N LEU A 85 7.84 1.69 -16.15
CA LEU A 85 8.76 2.81 -15.88
C LEU A 85 8.16 4.17 -16.24
N SER A 86 7.26 4.23 -17.22
CA SER A 86 6.50 5.45 -17.53
C SER A 86 5.40 5.78 -16.51
N GLY A 87 5.29 5.04 -15.41
CA GLY A 87 4.28 5.25 -14.38
C GLY A 87 2.87 5.13 -14.95
N ILE A 88 1.95 5.99 -14.51
CA ILE A 88 0.55 5.95 -14.98
C ILE A 88 0.44 6.10 -16.51
N ARG A 89 1.31 6.91 -17.12
CA ARG A 89 1.28 7.19 -18.57
C ARG A 89 1.55 5.97 -19.43
N GLY A 90 2.26 4.97 -18.92
CA GLY A 90 2.45 3.71 -19.65
C GLY A 90 1.16 2.92 -19.81
N TYR A 91 0.23 3.06 -18.87
CA TYR A 91 -1.02 2.32 -18.84
C TYR A 91 -2.21 3.14 -19.34
N VAL A 92 -2.01 4.42 -19.68
CA VAL A 92 -3.04 5.26 -20.28
C VAL A 92 -3.26 4.84 -21.73
N ILE A 93 -4.49 4.43 -22.04
CA ILE A 93 -4.95 4.14 -23.40
C ILE A 93 -5.74 5.36 -23.89
N GLY A 94 -5.20 6.10 -24.86
CA GLY A 94 -5.82 7.31 -25.42
C GLY A 94 -5.57 8.57 -24.57
N GLU A 95 -6.49 9.53 -24.64
CA GLU A 95 -6.46 10.72 -23.78
C GLU A 95 -7.14 10.40 -22.44
N ALA A 96 -6.40 10.56 -21.34
CA ALA A 96 -6.95 10.45 -19.99
C ALA A 96 -7.23 11.85 -19.43
N PRO A 97 -8.49 12.21 -19.13
CA PRO A 97 -8.77 13.45 -18.44
C PRO A 97 -8.32 13.36 -16.97
N ARG A 98 -8.03 14.51 -16.36
CA ARG A 98 -7.84 14.60 -14.91
C ARG A 98 -9.11 14.11 -14.20
N PRO A 99 -9.00 13.32 -13.12
CA PRO A 99 -10.17 12.81 -12.41
C PRO A 99 -10.91 13.95 -11.70
N ASP A 100 -12.24 13.87 -11.60
CA ASP A 100 -13.03 14.79 -10.77
C ASP A 100 -13.24 14.16 -9.38
N GLU A 101 -12.86 14.84 -8.30
CA GLU A 101 -13.05 14.31 -6.95
C GLU A 101 -14.53 14.06 -6.64
N ARG A 102 -15.44 14.82 -7.24
CA ARG A 102 -16.90 14.65 -7.07
C ARG A 102 -17.38 13.26 -7.53
N ASP A 103 -16.66 12.65 -8.46
CA ASP A 103 -16.92 11.28 -8.94
C ASP A 103 -16.27 10.19 -8.09
N SER A 104 -15.50 10.55 -7.07
CA SER A 104 -14.96 9.57 -6.14
C SER A 104 -16.07 8.92 -5.31
N VAL A 105 -15.93 7.62 -5.03
CA VAL A 105 -16.92 6.86 -4.26
C VAL A 105 -17.19 7.49 -2.89
N THR A 106 -16.15 8.03 -2.25
CA THR A 106 -16.25 8.68 -0.93
C THR A 106 -17.05 9.97 -0.96
N ARG A 107 -16.96 10.76 -2.05
CA ARG A 107 -17.81 11.93 -2.28
C ARG A 107 -19.23 11.56 -2.58
N ARG A 108 -19.45 10.62 -3.50
CA ARG A 108 -20.79 10.17 -3.86
C ARG A 108 -21.53 9.59 -2.66
N TYR A 109 -20.85 8.85 -1.79
CA TYR A 109 -21.45 8.28 -0.58
C TYR A 109 -22.11 9.32 0.33
N ARG A 110 -21.61 10.57 0.32
CA ARG A 110 -22.13 11.68 1.13
C ARG A 110 -23.29 12.46 0.50
N LEU A 111 -23.67 12.17 -0.76
CA LEU A 111 -24.84 12.81 -1.38
C LEU A 111 -26.13 12.39 -0.67
N VAL A 112 -26.93 13.38 -0.26
CA VAL A 112 -28.18 13.18 0.49
C VAL A 112 -29.38 13.27 -0.44
N LYS A 113 -30.21 12.23 -0.48
CA LYS A 113 -31.43 12.19 -1.30
C LYS A 113 -32.35 13.37 -0.99
N GLY A 114 -32.87 14.02 -2.03
CA GLY A 114 -33.75 15.20 -1.92
C GLY A 114 -33.01 16.53 -1.74
N THR A 115 -31.68 16.53 -1.85
CA THR A 115 -30.89 17.77 -1.94
C THR A 115 -30.61 18.11 -3.41
N PRO A 116 -30.47 19.40 -3.78
CA PRO A 116 -30.12 19.81 -5.13
C PRO A 116 -28.87 19.11 -5.67
N ALA A 117 -27.84 18.94 -4.82
CA ALA A 117 -26.60 18.25 -5.19
C ALA A 117 -26.81 16.78 -5.57
N TYR A 118 -27.73 16.08 -4.91
CA TYR A 118 -28.06 14.69 -5.24
C TYR A 118 -28.77 14.61 -6.59
N ASP A 119 -29.81 15.43 -6.78
CA ASP A 119 -30.61 15.37 -8.00
C ASP A 119 -29.81 15.81 -9.22
N GLU A 120 -28.95 16.82 -9.06
CA GLU A 120 -28.10 17.30 -10.13
C GLU A 120 -26.99 16.30 -10.49
N TYR A 121 -26.28 15.76 -9.49
CA TYR A 121 -25.24 14.76 -9.74
C TYR A 121 -25.79 13.54 -10.49
N TYR A 122 -26.90 12.96 -10.02
CA TYR A 122 -27.49 11.79 -10.69
C TYR A 122 -28.30 12.14 -11.96
N GLY A 123 -28.64 13.42 -12.16
CA GLY A 123 -29.12 13.90 -13.45
C GLY A 123 -28.04 13.83 -14.52
N ARG A 124 -26.78 14.14 -14.15
CA ARG A 124 -25.61 14.05 -15.04
C ARG A 124 -25.02 12.64 -15.13
N HIS A 125 -25.12 11.86 -14.05
CA HIS A 125 -24.54 10.51 -13.92
C HIS A 125 -25.60 9.45 -13.55
N PRO A 126 -26.64 9.25 -14.39
CA PRO A 126 -27.72 8.31 -14.09
C PRO A 126 -27.21 6.86 -13.91
N GLU A 127 -26.13 6.49 -14.60
CA GLU A 127 -25.49 5.17 -14.52
C GLU A 127 -24.92 4.86 -13.14
N ARG A 128 -24.59 5.88 -12.33
CA ARG A 128 -24.06 5.71 -10.98
C ARG A 128 -25.13 5.52 -9.93
N LYS A 129 -26.38 5.93 -10.21
CA LYS A 129 -27.46 6.01 -9.21
C LYS A 129 -27.78 4.66 -8.59
N GLU A 130 -27.94 3.65 -9.42
CA GLU A 130 -28.31 2.32 -8.95
C GLU A 130 -27.14 1.62 -8.25
N ILE A 131 -25.93 1.77 -8.78
CA ILE A 131 -24.70 1.24 -8.19
C ILE A 131 -24.51 1.80 -6.78
N ASP A 132 -24.59 3.13 -6.64
CA ASP A 132 -24.40 3.78 -5.34
C ASP A 132 -25.58 3.51 -4.40
N ARG A 133 -26.81 3.27 -4.91
CA ARG A 133 -27.95 2.83 -4.09
C ARG A 133 -27.69 1.46 -3.46
N VAL A 134 -27.14 0.52 -4.23
CA VAL A 134 -26.75 -0.82 -3.72
C VAL A 134 -25.62 -0.69 -2.71
N HIS A 135 -24.57 0.08 -3.03
CA HIS A 135 -23.43 0.26 -2.11
C HIS A 135 -23.81 0.91 -0.79
N ARG A 136 -24.72 1.90 -0.77
CA ARG A 136 -25.20 2.54 0.48
C ARG A 136 -25.94 1.58 1.41
N LYS A 137 -26.50 0.48 0.91
CA LYS A 137 -27.14 -0.55 1.73
C LYS A 137 -26.15 -1.48 2.41
N LEU A 138 -24.94 -1.57 1.88
CA LEU A 138 -23.87 -2.37 2.45
C LEU A 138 -23.24 -1.52 3.57
N ASN A 139 -23.71 -1.71 4.80
CA ASN A 139 -23.11 -1.08 5.99
C ASN A 139 -21.73 -1.73 6.25
N ARG A 140 -20.63 -1.12 5.79
CA ARG A 140 -19.33 -1.81 5.65
C ARG A 140 -18.26 -1.45 6.67
N ILE A 141 -18.45 -0.41 7.48
CA ILE A 141 -17.38 0.08 8.36
C ILE A 141 -17.43 -0.60 9.74
N ASP A 142 -18.57 -1.17 10.13
CA ASP A 142 -18.82 -1.68 11.49
C ASP A 142 -18.28 -3.11 11.74
N GLY A 143 -17.39 -3.61 10.87
CA GLY A 143 -16.94 -5.00 10.88
C GLY A 143 -18.06 -5.96 10.50
N THR A 144 -18.18 -6.29 9.21
CA THR A 144 -19.31 -7.07 8.68
C THR A 144 -19.50 -8.43 9.34
N ILE A 145 -18.44 -8.97 9.96
CA ILE A 145 -18.46 -10.25 10.68
C ILE A 145 -18.79 -10.06 12.17
N ASP A 146 -18.46 -8.92 12.77
CA ASP A 146 -18.58 -8.69 14.23
C ASP A 146 -19.99 -8.27 14.67
N GLY A 147 -20.94 -8.22 13.73
CA GLY A 147 -22.35 -7.95 14.02
C GLY A 147 -22.63 -6.59 14.66
N GLY A 148 -21.71 -5.63 14.52
CA GLY A 148 -21.85 -4.30 15.12
C GLY A 148 -21.74 -4.29 16.65
N TYR A 149 -20.93 -5.18 17.24
CA TYR A 149 -20.66 -5.17 18.68
C TYR A 149 -20.16 -3.79 19.13
N ARG A 150 -20.97 -3.12 19.98
CA ARG A 150 -20.82 -1.68 20.25
C ARG A 150 -19.44 -1.25 20.77
N PRO A 151 -18.78 -1.99 21.70
CA PRO A 151 -17.43 -1.64 22.11
C PRO A 151 -16.41 -1.65 20.97
N ASN A 152 -16.52 -2.57 20.03
CA ASN A 152 -15.64 -2.61 18.87
C ASN A 152 -15.95 -1.48 17.88
N VAL A 153 -17.23 -1.13 17.69
CA VAL A 153 -17.62 0.04 16.89
C VAL A 153 -17.08 1.33 17.52
N ALA A 154 -17.15 1.46 18.85
CA ALA A 154 -16.60 2.61 19.56
C ALA A 154 -15.07 2.73 19.40
N MET A 155 -14.36 1.61 19.27
CA MET A 155 -12.92 1.61 18.93
C MET A 155 -12.68 2.23 17.55
N ILE A 156 -13.49 1.90 16.55
CA ILE A 156 -13.41 2.48 15.21
C ILE A 156 -13.68 3.99 15.28
N ASP A 157 -14.76 4.40 15.94
CA ASP A 157 -15.13 5.81 16.10
C ASP A 157 -14.01 6.60 16.79
N ALA A 158 -13.42 6.05 17.85
CA ALA A 158 -12.30 6.65 18.56
C ALA A 158 -11.07 6.83 17.64
N SER A 159 -10.73 5.81 16.85
CA SER A 159 -9.61 5.88 15.89
C SER A 159 -9.81 6.94 14.80
N PHE A 160 -11.05 7.19 14.37
CA PHE A 160 -11.37 8.24 13.39
C PHE A 160 -11.64 9.63 14.00
N SER A 161 -11.51 9.79 15.32
CA SER A 161 -11.83 11.06 15.99
C SER A 161 -10.81 12.17 15.70
N ILE A 162 -9.54 11.83 15.45
CA ILE A 162 -8.44 12.82 15.29
C ILE A 162 -8.45 13.56 13.94
N PRO A 163 -8.57 12.89 12.78
CA PRO A 163 -8.45 13.58 11.48
C PRO A 163 -9.36 14.82 11.31
N PRO A 164 -10.64 14.81 11.76
CA PRO A 164 -11.48 16.01 11.72
C PRO A 164 -10.91 17.22 12.47
N HIS A 165 -10.20 17.01 13.58
CA HIS A 165 -9.59 18.10 14.36
C HIS A 165 -8.36 18.70 13.66
N MET A 166 -7.60 17.90 12.93
CA MET A 166 -6.42 18.36 12.19
C MET A 166 -6.80 19.18 10.95
N LYS A 167 -8.00 18.98 10.39
CA LYS A 167 -8.47 19.69 9.19
C LYS A 167 -8.27 21.21 9.28
N GLY A 168 -8.66 21.82 10.41
CA GLY A 168 -8.64 23.28 10.57
C GLY A 168 -7.25 23.90 10.55
N ILE A 169 -6.22 23.07 10.73
CA ILE A 169 -4.81 23.49 10.78
C ILE A 169 -3.96 22.81 9.70
N ALA A 170 -4.55 21.99 8.83
CA ALA A 170 -3.83 21.25 7.80
C ALA A 170 -3.19 22.16 6.74
N PHE A 171 -3.80 23.34 6.51
CA PHE A 171 -3.27 24.38 5.65
C PHE A 171 -2.51 25.40 6.50
N ALA A 172 -1.34 25.81 6.04
CA ALA A 172 -0.55 26.87 6.63
C ALA A 172 -0.23 27.91 5.54
N GLU A 173 -0.31 29.18 5.91
CA GLU A 173 0.10 30.25 5.00
C GLU A 173 1.63 30.36 5.00
N PRO A 174 2.27 30.47 3.82
CA PRO A 174 3.71 30.62 3.75
C PRO A 174 4.13 31.92 4.43
N LYS A 175 5.24 31.87 5.17
CA LYS A 175 5.88 33.09 5.68
C LYS A 175 6.32 33.97 4.52
N LYS A 176 6.26 35.30 4.71
CA LYS A 176 6.65 36.29 3.71
C LYS A 176 8.12 36.16 3.26
N GLU A 177 8.98 35.70 4.16
CA GLU A 177 10.39 35.47 3.89
C GLU A 177 10.60 33.99 3.57
N SER A 178 11.21 33.72 2.41
CA SER A 178 11.63 32.37 2.03
C SER A 178 13.10 32.16 2.37
N TYR A 179 13.44 31.00 2.93
CA TYR A 179 14.82 30.63 3.17
C TYR A 179 15.40 29.94 1.93
N GLU A 180 16.52 30.44 1.42
CA GLU A 180 17.23 29.77 0.33
C GLU A 180 17.85 28.46 0.82
N ILE A 181 17.45 27.35 0.21
CA ILE A 181 17.90 26.01 0.56
C ILE A 181 18.02 25.16 -0.71
N THR A 182 19.08 24.36 -0.81
CA THR A 182 19.28 23.51 -1.98
C THR A 182 18.30 22.32 -1.97
N PRO A 183 17.86 21.82 -3.14
CA PRO A 183 16.97 20.65 -3.23
C PRO A 183 17.47 19.42 -2.47
N GLU A 184 18.79 19.20 -2.43
CA GLU A 184 19.42 18.09 -1.72
C GLU A 184 19.23 18.22 -0.21
N LYS A 185 19.46 19.42 0.33
CA LYS A 185 19.31 19.69 1.76
C LYS A 185 17.84 19.68 2.16
N THR A 186 16.95 20.26 1.35
CA THR A 186 15.50 20.18 1.55
C THR A 186 15.03 18.72 1.57
N THR A 187 15.49 17.90 0.62
CA THR A 187 15.13 16.48 0.56
C THR A 187 15.60 15.72 1.79
N MET A 188 16.83 15.97 2.25
CA MET A 188 17.38 15.35 3.45
C MET A 188 16.55 15.71 4.70
N ILE A 189 16.26 16.99 4.90
CA ILE A 189 15.49 17.46 6.06
C ILE A 189 14.05 16.97 5.99
N ALA A 190 13.37 17.09 4.84
CA ALA A 190 11.98 16.68 4.69
C ALA A 190 11.81 15.17 4.98
N LYS A 191 12.69 14.33 4.43
CA LYS A 191 12.67 12.88 4.70
C LYS A 191 13.03 12.57 6.15
N GLY A 192 14.01 13.27 6.71
CA GLY A 192 14.41 13.10 8.11
C GLY A 192 13.30 13.44 9.09
N LEU A 193 12.64 14.59 8.89
CA LEU A 193 11.52 15.05 9.71
C LEU A 193 10.32 14.11 9.58
N ALA A 194 9.89 13.77 8.37
CA ALA A 194 8.77 12.84 8.16
C ALA A 194 9.01 11.48 8.84
N LYS A 195 10.23 10.93 8.74
CA LYS A 195 10.59 9.68 9.44
C LYS A 195 10.58 9.83 10.95
N HIS A 196 11.11 10.94 11.47
CA HIS A 196 11.10 11.24 12.90
C HIS A 196 9.67 11.31 13.46
N LEU A 197 8.73 11.86 12.68
CA LEU A 197 7.31 11.95 13.02
C LEU A 197 6.54 10.62 12.90
N GLY A 198 7.18 9.55 12.39
CA GLY A 198 6.61 8.21 12.36
C GLY A 198 6.35 7.63 10.96
N ALA A 199 6.65 8.35 9.88
CA ALA A 199 6.57 7.78 8.53
C ALA A 199 7.60 6.65 8.37
N LYS A 200 7.15 5.48 7.90
CA LYS A 200 8.04 4.33 7.68
C LYS A 200 8.79 4.42 6.37
N VAL A 201 8.10 4.88 5.33
CA VAL A 201 8.67 5.09 4.00
C VAL A 201 8.36 6.52 3.57
N VAL A 202 9.37 7.20 3.02
CA VAL A 202 9.25 8.57 2.53
C VAL A 202 9.95 8.71 1.18
N GLY A 203 9.21 9.21 0.20
CA GLY A 203 9.66 9.50 -1.15
C GLY A 203 9.34 10.93 -1.55
N ILE A 204 10.03 11.43 -2.58
CA ILE A 204 9.69 12.69 -3.23
C ILE A 204 9.61 12.41 -4.73
N CYS A 205 8.57 12.90 -5.39
CA CYS A 205 8.39 12.76 -6.82
C CYS A 205 7.85 14.06 -7.43
N LYS A 206 7.96 14.17 -8.76
CA LYS A 206 7.20 15.18 -9.52
C LYS A 206 5.73 14.79 -9.53
N VAL A 207 4.86 15.78 -9.43
CA VAL A 207 3.42 15.56 -9.55
C VAL A 207 3.06 15.36 -11.02
N ASP A 208 2.44 14.23 -11.34
CA ASP A 208 1.77 14.06 -12.64
C ASP A 208 0.36 14.68 -12.53
N PRO A 209 -0.02 15.62 -13.41
CA PRO A 209 -1.34 16.23 -13.38
C PRO A 209 -2.49 15.23 -13.39
N LEU A 210 -2.30 14.05 -14.00
CA LEU A 210 -3.30 12.98 -14.04
C LEU A 210 -3.60 12.38 -12.65
N CYS A 211 -2.72 12.57 -11.68
CA CYS A 211 -2.89 12.13 -10.30
C CYS A 211 -3.55 13.18 -9.40
N VAL A 212 -3.89 14.37 -9.94
CA VAL A 212 -4.49 15.48 -9.19
C VAL A 212 -5.92 15.67 -9.64
N TYR A 213 -6.85 15.70 -8.69
CA TYR A 213 -8.25 15.97 -8.99
C TYR A 213 -8.43 17.36 -9.63
N THR A 214 -9.38 17.50 -10.56
CA THR A 214 -9.74 18.80 -11.14
C THR A 214 -10.34 19.72 -10.10
N ASN A 215 -11.20 19.16 -9.24
CA ASN A 215 -11.85 19.83 -8.14
C ASN A 215 -11.38 19.18 -6.84
N GLN A 216 -10.65 19.89 -6.01
CA GLN A 216 -10.28 19.39 -4.69
C GLN A 216 -10.96 20.25 -3.63
N ARG A 217 -11.83 19.63 -2.83
CA ARG A 217 -12.29 20.22 -1.57
C ARG A 217 -11.92 19.27 -0.44
N THR A 218 -12.04 19.67 0.82
CA THR A 218 -11.91 18.66 1.88
C THR A 218 -13.14 17.75 1.89
N LEU A 219 -12.97 16.44 2.17
CA LEU A 219 -14.06 15.45 2.33
C LEU A 219 -15.22 15.92 3.24
N TRP A 220 -14.93 16.92 4.07
CA TRP A 220 -15.76 17.44 5.15
C TRP A 220 -16.42 18.80 4.85
N GLU A 221 -16.13 19.42 3.71
CA GLU A 221 -16.86 20.61 3.26
C GLU A 221 -18.22 20.26 2.66
N LYS A 222 -19.24 21.04 3.02
CA LYS A 222 -20.64 20.86 2.58
C LYS A 222 -20.90 21.33 1.13
N MET A 223 -19.91 21.88 0.43
CA MET A 223 -20.15 22.49 -0.87
C MET A 223 -19.76 21.52 -1.98
N TRP A 224 -20.72 20.71 -2.40
CA TRP A 224 -20.78 20.29 -3.79
C TRP A 224 -21.18 21.54 -4.58
N THR A 225 -20.24 22.15 -5.31
CA THR A 225 -20.54 23.19 -6.28
C THR A 225 -20.65 22.57 -7.66
N VAL A 226 -21.59 23.09 -8.44
CA VAL A 226 -21.85 22.69 -9.83
C VAL A 226 -20.64 23.02 -10.70
N ASP A 227 -20.12 24.22 -10.48
CA ASP A 227 -18.95 24.73 -11.14
C ASP A 227 -17.75 24.25 -10.34
N GLY A 228 -16.96 23.43 -11.01
CA GLY A 228 -15.66 23.04 -10.51
C GLY A 228 -14.70 24.22 -10.52
N GLU A 229 -13.89 24.36 -9.49
CA GLU A 229 -12.77 25.32 -9.49
C GLU A 229 -11.49 24.52 -9.72
N GLU A 230 -10.84 24.76 -10.87
CA GLU A 230 -9.56 24.15 -11.16
C GLU A 230 -8.52 24.64 -10.15
N GLN A 231 -7.97 23.71 -9.38
CA GLN A 231 -6.92 24.03 -8.41
C GLN A 231 -5.53 23.83 -9.01
N ASP A 232 -4.67 24.78 -8.69
CA ASP A 232 -3.23 24.66 -8.86
C ASP A 232 -2.67 23.59 -7.93
N TYR A 233 -1.55 23.00 -8.31
CA TYR A 233 -0.89 21.94 -7.54
C TYR A 233 0.62 22.14 -7.56
N PRO A 234 1.31 21.79 -6.45
CA PRO A 234 2.74 21.95 -6.38
C PRO A 234 3.44 21.04 -7.40
N PRO A 235 4.61 21.44 -7.94
CA PRO A 235 5.35 20.64 -8.91
C PRO A 235 5.93 19.35 -8.33
N TYR A 236 6.04 19.25 -7.01
CA TYR A 236 6.58 18.10 -6.28
C TYR A 236 5.66 17.68 -5.16
N ALA A 237 5.66 16.38 -4.86
CA ALA A 237 4.97 15.80 -3.72
C ALA A 237 5.95 15.05 -2.82
N LEU A 238 5.80 15.25 -1.51
CA LEU A 238 6.37 14.39 -0.48
C LEU A 238 5.37 13.27 -0.19
N VAL A 239 5.74 12.03 -0.55
CA VAL A 239 4.90 10.84 -0.36
C VAL A 239 5.37 10.10 0.88
N MET A 240 4.43 9.78 1.76
CA MET A 240 4.70 9.12 3.04
C MET A 240 3.81 7.90 3.19
N ALA A 241 4.34 6.84 3.78
CA ALA A 241 3.57 5.67 4.18
C ALA A 241 3.70 5.46 5.69
N THR A 242 2.56 5.19 6.32
CA THR A 242 2.50 4.66 7.69
C THR A 242 2.21 3.16 7.61
N GLU A 243 2.79 2.40 8.52
CA GLU A 243 2.63 0.95 8.58
C GLU A 243 1.42 0.61 9.44
N MET A 244 0.55 -0.23 8.89
CA MET A 244 -0.56 -0.80 9.64
C MET A 244 -0.11 -2.03 10.42
N SER A 245 -0.71 -2.27 11.59
CA SER A 245 -0.52 -3.50 12.34
C SER A 245 -0.93 -4.74 11.54
N HIS A 246 0.02 -5.66 11.31
CA HIS A 246 -0.23 -6.92 10.62
C HIS A 246 -1.36 -7.73 11.26
N THR A 247 -1.36 -7.85 12.60
CA THR A 247 -2.37 -8.62 13.33
C THR A 247 -3.77 -8.01 13.21
N HIS A 248 -3.88 -6.69 13.11
CA HIS A 248 -5.16 -6.02 12.90
C HIS A 248 -5.66 -6.12 11.46
N VAL A 249 -4.76 -6.04 10.47
CA VAL A 249 -5.12 -6.13 9.04
C VAL A 249 -5.44 -7.57 8.64
N HIS A 250 -4.70 -8.54 9.15
CA HIS A 250 -4.92 -9.96 8.88
C HIS A 250 -6.28 -10.45 9.40
N ALA A 251 -6.82 -9.78 10.43
CA ALA A 251 -8.17 -10.01 10.91
C ALA A 251 -9.26 -9.38 9.99
N GLY A 252 -8.95 -8.89 8.81
CA GLY A 252 -9.97 -8.34 7.91
C GLY A 252 -10.99 -9.42 7.49
N PRO A 253 -12.30 -9.11 7.39
CA PRO A 253 -12.96 -7.81 7.55
C PRO A 253 -13.58 -7.57 8.96
N HIS A 254 -12.85 -7.91 10.03
CA HIS A 254 -13.26 -7.60 11.41
C HIS A 254 -12.96 -6.13 11.79
N THR A 255 -13.61 -5.63 12.84
CA THR A 255 -13.49 -4.27 13.39
C THR A 255 -12.06 -3.83 13.70
N PRO A 256 -11.10 -4.69 14.14
CA PRO A 256 -9.73 -4.24 14.35
C PRO A 256 -9.08 -3.65 13.09
N THR A 257 -9.39 -4.19 11.89
CA THR A 257 -8.87 -3.65 10.62
C THR A 257 -9.37 -2.22 10.37
N ALA A 258 -10.64 -1.95 10.67
CA ALA A 258 -11.23 -0.64 10.50
C ALA A 258 -10.69 0.38 11.51
N ALA A 259 -10.51 -0.03 12.77
CA ALA A 259 -9.87 0.79 13.80
C ALA A 259 -8.41 1.10 13.46
N GLU A 260 -7.65 0.10 13.00
CA GLU A 260 -6.28 0.29 12.54
C GLU A 260 -6.19 1.28 11.38
N THR A 261 -7.14 1.20 10.44
CA THR A 261 -7.26 2.17 9.35
C THR A 261 -7.45 3.59 9.89
N GLY A 262 -8.38 3.78 10.86
CA GLY A 262 -8.58 5.08 11.50
C GLY A 262 -7.34 5.61 12.19
N ASN A 263 -6.61 4.77 12.93
CA ASN A 263 -5.35 5.13 13.58
C ASN A 263 -4.31 5.61 12.58
N GLN A 264 -4.18 4.94 11.43
CA GLN A 264 -3.23 5.36 10.41
C GLN A 264 -3.66 6.62 9.66
N TYR A 265 -4.97 6.89 9.50
CA TYR A 265 -5.44 8.20 9.04
C TYR A 265 -5.08 9.31 10.03
N ALA A 266 -5.20 9.06 11.35
CA ALA A 266 -4.79 10.01 12.37
C ALA A 266 -3.28 10.30 12.31
N ASN A 267 -2.45 9.26 12.23
CA ASN A 267 -1.00 9.38 12.08
C ASN A 267 -0.62 10.13 10.80
N GLY A 268 -1.20 9.73 9.66
CA GLY A 268 -0.97 10.40 8.39
C GLY A 268 -1.33 11.88 8.43
N SER A 269 -2.49 12.21 9.02
CA SER A 269 -2.95 13.60 9.18
C SER A 269 -2.01 14.42 10.06
N TYR A 270 -1.51 13.85 11.15
CA TYR A 270 -0.54 14.49 12.03
C TYR A 270 0.75 14.81 11.27
N ILE A 271 1.35 13.81 10.62
CA ILE A 271 2.61 13.97 9.90
C ILE A 271 2.44 15.01 8.77
N SER A 272 1.40 14.88 7.94
CA SER A 272 1.17 15.79 6.82
C SER A 272 0.96 17.24 7.27
N THR A 273 0.25 17.44 8.38
CA THR A 273 0.01 18.77 8.96
C THR A 273 1.33 19.39 9.41
N VAL A 274 2.15 18.68 10.18
CA VAL A 274 3.45 19.19 10.63
C VAL A 274 4.35 19.50 9.43
N MET A 275 4.37 18.63 8.41
CA MET A 275 5.14 18.86 7.19
C MET A 275 4.66 20.12 6.44
N ALA A 276 3.35 20.32 6.29
CA ALA A 276 2.79 21.51 5.64
C ALA A 276 3.20 22.80 6.37
N HIS A 277 3.14 22.79 7.71
CA HIS A 277 3.60 23.91 8.54
C HIS A 277 5.11 24.15 8.44
N TRP A 278 5.90 23.09 8.30
CA TRP A 278 7.34 23.22 8.09
C TRP A 278 7.65 23.86 6.72
N PHE A 279 7.03 23.40 5.63
CA PHE A 279 7.17 24.02 4.30
C PHE A 279 6.74 25.49 4.31
N SER A 280 5.58 25.77 4.89
CA SER A 280 5.05 27.14 5.03
C SER A 280 5.96 28.02 5.91
N GLY A 281 6.51 27.45 6.98
CA GLY A 281 7.46 28.11 7.86
C GLY A 281 8.79 28.44 7.19
N MET A 282 9.15 27.73 6.11
CA MET A 282 10.28 28.05 5.24
C MET A 282 9.95 29.06 4.14
N GLY A 283 8.69 29.49 4.04
CA GLY A 283 8.20 30.42 3.01
C GLY A 283 7.77 29.76 1.69
N TYR A 284 7.51 28.44 1.69
CA TYR A 284 7.05 27.69 0.52
C TYR A 284 5.59 27.28 0.65
N THR A 285 4.86 27.27 -0.47
CA THR A 285 3.48 26.77 -0.59
C THR A 285 3.45 25.28 -0.91
#